data_AF-A0AAW1H9G6-F1
#
_entry.id   AF-A0AAW1H9G6-F1
#
_cell.length_a   1.000
_cell.length_b   1.000
_cell.length_c   1.000
_cell.angle_alpha   90.00
_cell.angle_beta   90.00
_cell.angle_gamma   90.00
#
_symmetry.space_group_name_H-M   'P 1'
#
loop_
_entity.id
_entity.type
_entity.pdbx_description
1 polymer ?
#
loop_
_entity_poly.entity_id
_entity_poly.type
_entity_poly.pdbx_seq_one_letter_code
_entity_poly.pdbx_strand_id
1 'polypeptide(L)'
;MSQTNLQKFYDSIHVTPNPDGTFTRSSSSFPKTPPSTTDPTSPTLSKDVLLDSEKNTWVRVFLPRGTLEPDHIPGEKKLPVVVFVHGGGFVFGSPDYPPFHEFRSVASRELHALVVSVGYRLAPEDRLPAAYNDVFEALTWVNGGEDEWVIKFGDLSNCVLMGESAGANIVYQIGLKYER
;
A
#
# COMPACT_ATOMS: atom_id res chain seq x y z
N MET A 1 -20.07 -5.24 23.39
CA MET A 1 -19.86 -6.32 22.40
C MET A 1 -19.68 -7.62 23.18
N SER A 2 -20.37 -8.72 22.87
CA SER A 2 -20.16 -9.98 23.60
C SER A 2 -18.79 -10.59 23.27
N GLN A 3 -18.20 -11.36 24.18
CA GLN A 3 -16.92 -12.05 23.91
C GLN A 3 -16.98 -12.93 22.65
N THR A 4 -18.14 -13.56 22.40
CA THR A 4 -18.39 -14.35 21.19
C THR A 4 -18.35 -13.53 19.91
N ASN A 5 -18.81 -12.26 19.94
CA ASN A 5 -18.76 -11.39 18.76
C ASN A 5 -17.34 -10.87 18.51
N LEU A 6 -16.56 -10.65 19.57
CA LEU A 6 -15.18 -10.20 19.44
C LEU A 6 -14.27 -11.31 18.89
N GLN A 7 -14.44 -12.55 19.34
CA GLN A 7 -13.70 -13.68 18.79
C GLN A 7 -14.01 -13.88 17.30
N LYS A 8 -15.30 -13.85 16.91
CA LYS A 8 -15.70 -13.92 15.50
C LYS A 8 -15.06 -12.83 14.63
N PHE A 9 -14.90 -11.62 15.18
CA PHE A 9 -14.20 -10.55 14.47
C PHE A 9 -12.73 -10.92 14.25
N TYR A 10 -12.01 -11.32 15.30
CA TYR A 10 -10.61 -11.72 15.18
C TYR A 10 -10.39 -12.89 14.21
N ASP A 11 -11.27 -13.89 14.25
CA ASP A 11 -11.26 -15.01 13.32
C ASP A 11 -11.46 -14.54 11.87
N SER A 12 -12.37 -13.59 11.65
CA SER A 12 -12.66 -13.04 10.31
C SER A 12 -11.49 -12.26 9.70
N ILE A 13 -10.58 -11.76 10.54
CA ILE A 13 -9.36 -11.06 10.10
C ILE A 13 -8.10 -11.91 10.32
N HIS A 14 -8.26 -13.19 10.66
CA HIS A 14 -7.17 -14.15 10.91
C HIS A 14 -6.13 -13.68 11.93
N VAL A 15 -6.59 -12.96 12.94
CA VAL A 15 -5.78 -12.48 14.06
C VAL A 15 -6.10 -13.33 15.29
N THR A 16 -5.07 -13.70 16.06
CA THR A 16 -5.25 -14.28 17.39
C THR A 16 -4.68 -13.32 18.43
N PRO A 17 -5.49 -12.78 19.35
CA PRO A 17 -4.98 -11.97 20.45
C PRO A 17 -4.22 -12.85 21.45
N ASN A 18 -3.01 -12.42 21.80
CA ASN A 18 -2.15 -13.12 22.76
C ASN A 18 -2.34 -12.55 24.18
N PRO A 19 -2.06 -13.35 25.24
CA PRO A 19 -2.18 -12.87 26.62
C PRO A 19 -1.28 -11.68 26.98
N ASP A 20 -0.19 -11.47 26.24
CA ASP A 20 0.75 -10.35 26.40
C ASP A 20 0.27 -9.05 25.71
N GLY A 21 -0.90 -9.08 25.07
CA GLY A 21 -1.48 -7.96 24.35
C GLY A 21 -0.97 -7.77 22.91
N THR A 22 -0.12 -8.68 22.41
CA THR A 22 0.29 -8.74 20.99
C THR A 22 -0.69 -9.54 20.14
N PHE A 23 -0.58 -9.46 18.81
CA PHE A 23 -1.41 -10.22 17.87
C PHE A 23 -0.58 -11.21 17.06
N THR A 24 -0.97 -12.49 17.09
CA THR A 24 -0.46 -13.48 16.14
C THR A 24 -1.26 -13.39 14.84
N ARG A 25 -0.60 -13.09 13.72
CA ARG A 25 -1.19 -13.06 12.37
C ARG A 25 -0.77 -14.32 11.62
N SER A 26 -1.72 -15.21 11.33
CA SER A 26 -1.42 -16.48 10.68
C SER A 26 -1.08 -16.28 9.21
N SER A 27 0.20 -16.35 8.86
CA SER A 27 0.69 -16.19 7.47
C SER A 27 0.18 -17.28 6.52
N SER A 28 -0.12 -18.49 7.04
CA SER A 28 -0.68 -19.60 6.26
C SER A 28 -2.17 -19.46 5.97
N SER A 29 -2.87 -18.59 6.72
CA SER A 29 -4.30 -18.31 6.54
C SER A 29 -4.57 -17.04 5.74
N PHE A 30 -3.53 -16.25 5.49
CA PHE A 30 -3.62 -15.00 4.76
C PHE A 30 -3.18 -15.21 3.31
N PRO A 31 -4.11 -15.32 2.34
CA PRO A 31 -3.71 -15.41 0.96
C PRO A 31 -2.93 -14.14 0.61
N LYS A 32 -1.87 -14.32 -0.17
CA LYS A 32 -1.03 -13.23 -0.67
C LYS A 32 -0.98 -13.32 -2.18
N THR A 33 -1.24 -12.21 -2.85
CA THR A 33 -1.01 -12.11 -4.29
C THR A 33 0.47 -11.79 -4.51
N PRO A 34 1.24 -12.60 -5.25
CA PRO A 34 2.62 -12.25 -5.59
C PRO A 34 2.65 -11.00 -6.50
N PRO A 35 3.74 -10.20 -6.47
CA PRO A 35 3.93 -9.17 -7.48
C PRO A 35 4.17 -9.85 -8.84
N SER A 36 3.85 -9.15 -9.92
CA SER A 36 4.08 -9.66 -11.27
C SER A 36 4.47 -8.56 -12.24
N THR A 37 5.67 -8.66 -12.78
CA THR A 37 6.18 -7.78 -13.84
C THR A 37 6.02 -8.40 -15.23
N THR A 38 5.66 -9.68 -15.31
CA THR A 38 5.72 -10.47 -16.55
C THR A 38 4.42 -11.18 -16.91
N ASP A 39 3.42 -11.27 -16.02
CA ASP A 39 2.16 -11.97 -16.30
C ASP A 39 1.43 -11.32 -17.49
N PRO A 40 1.42 -11.95 -18.68
CA PRO A 40 0.90 -11.35 -19.90
C PRO A 40 -0.61 -11.10 -19.84
N THR A 41 -1.32 -11.75 -18.92
CA THR A 41 -2.78 -11.62 -18.76
C THR A 41 -3.18 -10.49 -17.82
N SER A 42 -2.26 -10.04 -16.95
CA SER A 42 -2.55 -8.96 -16.02
C SER A 42 -2.59 -7.61 -16.75
N PRO A 43 -3.64 -6.80 -16.59
CA PRO A 43 -3.71 -5.45 -17.16
C PRO A 43 -2.77 -4.46 -16.45
N THR A 44 -2.18 -4.88 -15.33
CA THR A 44 -1.35 -4.05 -14.46
C THR A 44 -0.14 -4.85 -14.02
N LEU A 45 1.03 -4.24 -14.11
CA LEU A 45 2.26 -4.81 -13.58
C LEU A 45 2.42 -4.40 -12.12
N SER A 46 3.08 -5.22 -11.32
CA SER A 46 3.41 -4.88 -9.94
C SER A 46 4.77 -5.38 -9.50
N LYS A 47 5.41 -4.62 -8.61
CA LYS A 47 6.68 -4.99 -7.95
C LYS A 47 6.68 -4.52 -6.50
N ASP A 48 7.43 -5.23 -5.66
CA ASP A 48 7.63 -4.88 -4.26
C ASP A 48 8.97 -4.17 -4.09
N VAL A 49 8.99 -3.12 -3.26
CA VAL A 49 10.21 -2.41 -2.87
C VAL A 49 10.25 -2.29 -1.36
N LEU A 50 11.34 -2.76 -0.76
CA LEU A 50 11.62 -2.60 0.66
C LEU A 50 12.01 -1.14 0.93
N LEU A 51 11.35 -0.52 1.90
CA LEU A 51 11.68 0.85 2.35
C LEU A 51 12.65 0.82 3.52
N ASP A 52 12.32 0.03 4.55
CA ASP A 52 13.12 -0.07 5.77
C ASP A 52 13.08 -1.52 6.27
N SER A 53 14.26 -2.13 6.34
CA SER A 53 14.44 -3.52 6.79
C SER A 53 14.22 -3.71 8.28
N GLU A 54 14.54 -2.70 9.11
CA GLU A 54 14.37 -2.77 10.57
C GLU A 54 12.89 -2.68 10.96
N LYS A 55 12.15 -1.82 10.26
CA LYS A 55 10.69 -1.67 10.42
C LYS A 55 9.88 -2.71 9.65
N ASN A 56 10.54 -3.42 8.72
CA ASN A 56 9.91 -4.31 7.76
C ASN A 56 8.78 -3.62 6.95
N THR A 57 9.00 -2.35 6.59
CA THR A 57 8.06 -1.56 5.79
C THR A 57 8.46 -1.59 4.33
N TRP A 58 7.46 -1.63 3.46
CA TRP A 58 7.64 -1.83 2.03
C TRP A 58 6.48 -1.22 1.26
N VAL A 59 6.63 -1.08 -0.05
CA VAL A 59 5.57 -0.65 -0.95
C VAL A 59 5.37 -1.66 -2.07
N ARG A 60 4.14 -1.79 -2.55
CA ARG A 60 3.87 -2.36 -3.87
C ARG A 60 3.59 -1.26 -4.86
N VAL A 61 4.40 -1.20 -5.92
CA VAL A 61 4.20 -0.28 -7.04
C VAL A 61 3.40 -0.99 -8.11
N PHE A 62 2.33 -0.37 -8.60
CA PHE A 62 1.51 -0.84 -9.70
C PHE A 62 1.65 0.10 -10.91
N LEU A 63 1.82 -0.48 -12.09
CA LEU A 63 1.99 0.24 -13.35
C LEU A 63 1.01 -0.32 -14.40
N PRO A 64 0.19 0.52 -15.05
CA PRO A 64 -0.67 0.05 -16.14
C PRO A 64 0.18 -0.57 -17.26
N ARG A 65 -0.22 -1.75 -17.76
CA ARG A 65 0.57 -2.46 -18.79
C ARG A 65 0.82 -1.61 -20.03
N GLY A 66 -0.19 -0.82 -20.45
CA GLY A 66 -0.11 0.07 -21.61
C GLY A 66 1.03 1.08 -21.56
N THR A 67 1.59 1.36 -20.38
CA THR A 67 2.72 2.30 -20.21
C THR A 67 4.05 1.73 -20.73
N LEU A 68 4.16 0.41 -20.89
CA LEU A 68 5.37 -0.24 -21.44
C LEU A 68 5.27 -0.55 -22.93
N GLU A 69 4.15 -0.24 -23.58
CA GLU A 69 3.96 -0.51 -25.01
C GLU A 69 4.89 0.38 -25.86
N PRO A 70 5.40 -0.12 -27.00
CA PRO A 70 6.43 0.56 -27.80
C PRO A 70 5.96 1.89 -28.41
N ASP A 71 4.65 2.13 -28.49
CA ASP A 71 4.05 3.39 -28.93
C ASP A 71 4.04 4.46 -27.81
N HIS A 72 4.40 4.10 -26.57
CA HIS A 72 4.65 5.06 -25.50
C HIS A 72 5.95 5.80 -25.79
N ILE A 73 5.84 7.03 -26.29
CA ILE A 73 6.99 7.87 -26.60
C ILE A 73 7.72 8.18 -25.28
N PRO A 74 9.02 7.83 -25.13
CA PRO A 74 9.78 8.21 -23.95
C PRO A 74 9.79 9.73 -23.78
N GLY A 75 9.12 10.23 -22.73
CA GLY A 75 8.92 11.66 -22.48
C GLY A 75 7.50 12.17 -22.73
N GLU A 76 6.60 11.36 -23.31
CA GLU A 76 5.18 11.66 -23.30
C GLU A 76 4.57 11.37 -21.93
N LYS A 77 3.98 12.43 -21.38
CA LYS A 77 3.08 12.51 -20.22
C LYS A 77 3.21 11.37 -19.21
N LYS A 78 4.11 11.57 -18.24
CA LYS A 78 4.17 10.75 -17.03
C LYS A 78 2.78 10.65 -16.36
N LEU A 79 2.51 9.53 -15.72
CA LEU A 79 1.24 9.23 -15.08
C LEU A 79 1.11 9.97 -13.74
N PRO A 80 -0.08 10.44 -13.35
CA PRO A 80 -0.33 10.84 -11.96
C PRO A 80 0.09 9.73 -11.00
N VAL A 81 0.65 10.12 -9.85
CA VAL A 81 1.06 9.17 -8.80
C VAL A 81 0.02 9.13 -7.70
N VAL A 82 -0.49 7.95 -7.37
CA VAL A 82 -1.41 7.75 -6.25
C VAL A 82 -0.70 6.95 -5.17
N VAL A 83 -0.39 7.60 -4.05
CA VAL A 83 0.11 6.90 -2.85
C VAL A 83 -1.08 6.42 -2.05
N PHE A 84 -1.24 5.11 -1.95
CA PHE A 84 -2.42 4.46 -1.39
C PHE A 84 -2.13 3.81 -0.04
N VAL A 85 -2.92 4.16 0.97
CA VAL A 85 -2.85 3.59 2.33
C VAL A 85 -4.07 2.70 2.59
N HIS A 86 -3.84 1.41 2.88
CA HIS A 86 -4.93 0.46 3.15
C HIS A 86 -5.59 0.67 4.52
N GLY A 87 -6.85 0.25 4.65
CA GLY A 87 -7.57 0.17 5.92
C GLY A 87 -7.20 -1.06 6.74
N GLY A 88 -8.13 -1.56 7.54
CA GLY A 88 -7.89 -2.70 8.46
C GLY A 88 -7.70 -2.30 9.91
N GLY A 89 -8.21 -1.13 10.32
CA GLY A 89 -8.27 -0.74 11.73
C GLY A 89 -6.90 -0.62 12.41
N PHE A 90 -5.84 -0.37 11.63
CA PHE A 90 -4.43 -0.38 12.05
C PHE A 90 -3.87 -1.74 12.47
N VAL A 91 -4.67 -2.80 12.48
CA VAL A 91 -4.26 -4.11 13.03
C VAL A 91 -4.10 -5.20 11.96
N PHE A 92 -4.55 -4.91 10.74
CA PHE A 92 -4.72 -5.86 9.67
C PHE A 92 -4.44 -5.23 8.31
N GLY A 93 -4.05 -6.07 7.36
CA GLY A 93 -3.92 -5.70 5.96
C GLY A 93 -2.49 -5.54 5.50
N SER A 94 -2.31 -5.55 4.19
CA SER A 94 -1.03 -5.35 3.52
C SER A 94 -1.26 -5.12 2.02
N PRO A 95 -0.29 -4.53 1.28
CA PRO A 95 -0.39 -4.37 -0.17
C PRO A 95 -0.56 -5.67 -0.98
N ASP A 96 -0.11 -6.82 -0.44
CA ASP A 96 -0.23 -8.15 -1.05
C ASP A 96 -1.52 -8.88 -0.65
N TYR A 97 -2.38 -8.32 0.22
CA TYR A 97 -3.67 -8.93 0.53
C TYR A 97 -4.59 -8.87 -0.71
N PRO A 98 -5.14 -10.00 -1.21
CA PRO A 98 -5.78 -10.03 -2.54
C PRO A 98 -6.87 -8.98 -2.77
N PRO A 99 -7.81 -8.73 -1.84
CA PRO A 99 -8.79 -7.65 -2.03
C PRO A 99 -8.15 -6.26 -2.17
N PHE A 100 -7.05 -6.00 -1.47
CA PHE A 100 -6.33 -4.74 -1.60
C PHE A 100 -5.51 -4.71 -2.87
N HIS A 101 -4.79 -5.78 -3.20
CA HIS A 101 -4.04 -5.92 -4.43
C HIS A 101 -4.92 -5.69 -5.67
N GLU A 102 -6.05 -6.41 -5.77
CA GLU A 102 -6.97 -6.29 -6.90
C GLU A 102 -7.52 -4.88 -7.02
N PHE A 103 -7.90 -4.26 -5.90
CA PHE A 103 -8.36 -2.88 -5.91
C PHE A 103 -7.30 -1.91 -6.45
N ARG A 104 -6.02 -2.06 -6.07
CA ARG A 104 -4.95 -1.17 -6.56
C ARG A 104 -4.57 -1.46 -8.01
N SER A 105 -4.63 -2.72 -8.41
CA SER A 105 -4.48 -3.14 -9.81
C SER A 105 -5.53 -2.47 -10.69
N VAL A 106 -6.81 -2.58 -10.32
CA VAL A 106 -7.92 -1.92 -11.02
C VAL A 106 -7.78 -0.39 -10.97
N ALA A 107 -7.46 0.20 -9.81
CA ALA A 107 -7.30 1.64 -9.69
C ALA A 107 -6.19 2.18 -10.60
N SER A 108 -5.04 1.50 -10.67
CA SER A 108 -3.94 1.89 -11.56
C SER A 108 -4.39 1.88 -13.02
N ARG A 109 -5.10 0.83 -13.45
CA ARG A 109 -5.64 0.71 -14.82
C ARG A 109 -6.67 1.79 -15.13
N GLU A 110 -7.73 1.91 -14.32
CA GLU A 110 -8.88 2.79 -14.59
C GLU A 110 -8.53 4.27 -14.47
N LEU A 111 -7.69 4.64 -13.50
CA LEU A 111 -7.25 6.03 -13.32
C LEU A 111 -6.09 6.40 -14.26
N HIS A 112 -5.55 5.42 -14.98
CA HIS A 112 -4.32 5.58 -15.76
C HIS A 112 -3.20 6.22 -14.93
N ALA A 113 -2.96 5.62 -13.76
CA ALA A 113 -2.09 6.17 -12.72
C ALA A 113 -1.07 5.14 -12.25
N LEU A 114 0.11 5.63 -11.85
CA LEU A 114 1.08 4.82 -11.11
C LEU A 114 0.62 4.78 -9.65
N VAL A 115 0.36 3.60 -9.11
CA VAL A 115 -0.14 3.44 -7.74
C VAL A 115 0.95 2.88 -6.84
N VAL A 116 1.26 3.55 -5.74
CA VAL A 116 2.19 3.10 -4.71
C VAL A 116 1.40 2.71 -3.47
N SER A 117 1.20 1.42 -3.24
CA SER A 117 0.47 0.91 -2.08
C SER A 117 1.41 0.66 -0.91
N VAL A 118 1.21 1.36 0.21
CA VAL A 118 2.11 1.33 1.36
C VAL A 118 1.79 0.19 2.33
N GLY A 119 2.80 -0.62 2.64
CA GLY A 119 2.79 -1.59 3.74
C GLY A 119 3.42 -0.96 4.98
N TYR A 120 2.56 -0.49 5.89
CA TYR A 120 2.94 0.20 7.13
C TYR A 120 2.85 -0.75 8.33
N ARG A 121 3.53 -0.43 9.43
CA ARG A 121 3.51 -1.25 10.65
C ARG A 121 2.15 -1.23 11.33
N LEU A 122 1.77 -2.36 11.90
CA LEU A 122 0.44 -2.59 12.47
C LEU A 122 0.48 -2.58 14.00
N ALA A 123 -0.59 -2.05 14.60
CA ALA A 123 -0.88 -2.22 16.01
C ALA A 123 -1.34 -3.67 16.28
N PRO A 124 -1.18 -4.19 17.51
CA PRO A 124 -0.70 -3.51 18.71
C PRO A 124 0.83 -3.42 18.88
N GLU A 125 1.62 -4.11 18.05
CA GLU A 125 3.07 -4.17 18.13
C GLU A 125 3.69 -2.79 17.90
N ASP A 126 3.20 -2.11 16.87
CA ASP A 126 3.60 -0.75 16.50
C ASP A 126 2.39 0.18 16.58
N ARG A 127 2.14 0.70 17.78
CA ARG A 127 1.05 1.66 18.01
C ARG A 127 1.33 2.99 17.30
N LEU A 128 0.26 3.77 17.09
CA LEU A 128 0.38 5.14 16.62
C LEU A 128 1.38 5.92 17.51
N PRO A 129 2.30 6.71 16.92
CA PRO A 129 2.29 7.22 15.56
C PRO A 129 3.07 6.38 14.51
N ALA A 130 3.43 5.12 14.78
CA ALA A 130 4.26 4.31 13.86
C ALA A 130 3.76 4.32 12.40
N ALA A 131 2.50 3.97 12.17
CA ALA A 131 1.91 3.98 10.83
C ALA A 131 1.93 5.37 10.14
N TYR A 132 1.83 6.46 10.91
CA TYR A 132 1.93 7.82 10.37
C TYR A 132 3.35 8.12 9.89
N ASN A 133 4.35 7.66 10.64
CA ASN A 133 5.76 7.85 10.28
C ASN A 133 6.12 7.00 9.05
N ASP A 134 5.65 5.76 8.99
CA ASP A 134 5.94 4.85 7.87
C ASP A 134 5.35 5.35 6.54
N VAL A 135 4.12 5.87 6.56
CA VAL A 135 3.51 6.44 5.35
C VAL A 135 4.18 7.77 4.97
N PHE A 136 4.64 8.57 5.94
CA PHE A 136 5.42 9.78 5.65
C PHE A 136 6.79 9.43 5.03
N GLU A 137 7.43 8.37 5.50
CA GLU A 137 8.66 7.82 4.93
C GLU A 137 8.44 7.33 3.51
N ALA A 138 7.34 6.60 3.25
CA ALA A 138 6.95 6.19 1.90
C ALA A 138 6.75 7.39 0.96
N LEU A 139 6.12 8.48 1.43
CA LEU A 139 5.97 9.72 0.65
C LEU A 139 7.31 10.38 0.34
N THR A 140 8.20 10.41 1.33
CA THR A 140 9.57 10.93 1.16
C THR A 140 10.33 10.09 0.14
N TRP A 141 10.19 8.77 0.18
CA TRP A 141 10.78 7.85 -0.80
C TRP A 141 10.22 8.06 -2.21
N VAL A 142 8.90 8.22 -2.38
CA VAL A 142 8.28 8.55 -3.68
C VAL A 142 8.85 9.85 -4.25
N ASN A 143 9.02 10.87 -3.40
CA ASN A 143 9.57 12.16 -3.82
C ASN A 143 11.10 12.15 -4.00
N GLY A 144 11.80 11.23 -3.35
CA GLY A 144 13.26 11.09 -3.36
C GLY A 144 13.83 10.57 -4.68
N GLY A 145 12.98 9.94 -5.52
CA GLY A 145 13.38 9.50 -6.85
C GLY A 145 14.38 8.34 -6.84
N GLU A 146 14.16 7.35 -5.97
CA GLU A 146 15.04 6.17 -5.85
C GLU A 146 14.57 4.98 -6.70
N ASP A 147 13.29 4.95 -7.12
CA ASP A 147 12.72 3.84 -7.89
C ASP A 147 12.57 4.13 -9.38
N GLU A 148 13.06 3.21 -10.22
CA GLU A 148 13.04 3.35 -11.69
C GLU A 148 11.64 3.60 -12.25
N TRP A 149 10.60 2.91 -11.76
CA TRP A 149 9.25 3.07 -12.30
C TRP A 149 8.66 4.42 -11.90
N VAL A 150 8.86 4.83 -10.65
CA VAL A 150 8.40 6.14 -10.16
C VAL A 150 9.10 7.26 -10.94
N ILE A 151 10.42 7.18 -11.14
CA ILE A 151 11.20 8.20 -11.88
C ILE A 151 10.76 8.26 -13.34
N LYS A 152 10.67 7.10 -14.01
CA LYS A 152 10.46 7.03 -15.45
C LYS A 152 9.01 7.32 -15.83
N PHE A 153 8.05 6.82 -15.05
CA PHE A 153 6.63 6.82 -15.42
C PHE A 153 5.76 7.70 -14.51
N GLY A 154 6.23 8.18 -13.36
CA GLY A 154 5.45 8.97 -12.40
C GLY A 154 5.63 10.50 -12.53
N ASP A 155 4.52 11.23 -12.63
CA ASP A 155 4.43 12.69 -12.55
C ASP A 155 4.29 13.13 -11.09
N LEU A 156 5.41 13.46 -10.46
CA LEU A 156 5.42 13.91 -9.05
C LEU A 156 4.79 15.29 -8.85
N SER A 157 4.58 16.07 -9.92
CA SER A 157 3.81 17.32 -9.84
C SER A 157 2.30 17.07 -9.73
N ASN A 158 1.86 15.85 -9.98
CA ASN A 158 0.49 15.39 -9.88
C ASN A 158 0.40 14.14 -8.99
N CYS A 159 0.64 14.35 -7.70
CA CYS A 159 0.62 13.30 -6.69
C CYS A 159 -0.61 13.43 -5.79
N VAL A 160 -1.31 12.31 -5.57
CA VAL A 160 -2.49 12.22 -4.70
C VAL A 160 -2.23 11.20 -3.60
N LEU A 161 -2.47 11.61 -2.35
CA LEU A 161 -2.48 10.71 -1.20
C LEU A 161 -3.91 10.23 -0.95
N MET A 162 -4.13 8.92 -0.98
CA MET A 162 -5.45 8.29 -0.87
C MET A 162 -5.44 7.19 0.20
N GLY A 163 -6.55 7.03 0.92
CA GLY A 163 -6.67 5.99 1.93
C GLY A 163 -8.11 5.56 2.19
N GLU A 164 -8.26 4.36 2.76
CA GLU A 164 -9.54 3.77 3.14
C GLU A 164 -9.54 3.43 4.64
N SER A 165 -10.65 3.70 5.35
CA SER A 165 -10.80 3.40 6.79
C SER A 165 -9.62 3.93 7.65
N ALA A 166 -8.86 3.06 8.33
CA ALA A 166 -7.64 3.43 9.05
C ALA A 166 -6.62 4.15 8.14
N GLY A 167 -6.51 3.76 6.88
CA GLY A 167 -5.70 4.44 5.88
C GLY A 167 -6.16 5.88 5.64
N ALA A 168 -7.47 6.14 5.59
CA ALA A 168 -7.99 7.51 5.47
C ALA A 168 -7.64 8.38 6.69
N ASN A 169 -7.62 7.79 7.89
CA ASN A 169 -7.14 8.47 9.09
C ASN A 169 -5.65 8.84 8.95
N ILE A 170 -4.80 7.91 8.50
CA ILE A 170 -3.37 8.17 8.27
C ILE A 170 -3.18 9.29 7.23
N VAL A 171 -3.88 9.21 6.10
CA VAL A 171 -3.84 10.22 5.04
C VAL A 171 -4.22 11.60 5.56
N TYR A 172 -5.30 11.69 6.34
CA TYR A 172 -5.72 12.95 6.94
C TYR A 172 -4.65 13.52 7.87
N GLN A 173 -4.08 12.71 8.76
CA GLN A 173 -3.04 13.14 9.69
C GLN A 173 -1.77 13.61 8.98
N ILE A 174 -1.39 12.95 7.88
CA ILE A 174 -0.24 13.35 7.07
C ILE A 174 -0.53 14.61 6.28
N GLY A 175 -1.73 14.76 5.70
CA GLY A 175 -2.12 15.97 4.97
C GLY A 175 -1.97 17.23 5.84
N LEU A 176 -2.38 17.16 7.11
CA LEU A 176 -2.20 18.27 8.06
C LEU A 176 -0.74 18.62 8.36
N LYS A 177 0.20 17.68 8.17
CA LYS A 177 1.65 17.94 8.34
C LYS A 177 2.26 18.64 7.12
N TYR A 178 1.69 18.47 5.93
CA TYR A 178 2.18 19.12 4.70
C TYR A 178 1.71 20.57 4.53
N GLU A 179 0.65 20.99 5.23
CA GLU A 179 0.16 22.38 5.21
C GLU A 179 0.88 23.31 6.21
N ARG A 180 2.00 22.87 6.82
CA ARG A 180 2.79 23.66 7.78
C ARG A 180 4.18 23.97 7.28
#